data_AF-A0A368KM27-F1
#
_entry.id   AF-A0A368KM27-F1
#
_cell.length_a   1.000
_cell.length_b   1.000
_cell.length_c   1.000
_cell.angle_alpha   90.00
_cell.angle_beta   90.00
_cell.angle_gamma   90.00
#
_symmetry.space_group_name_H-M   'P 1'
#
loop_
_entity.id
_entity.type
_entity.pdbx_description
1 polymer ?
#
loop_
_entity_poly.entity_id
_entity_poly.type
_entity_poly.pdbx_seq_one_letter_code
_entity_poly.pdbx_strand_id
1 'polypeptide(L)'
;MEPSQIIQDLGSGDLKTRLAATQACAKSPDVAKTAIIPLCRLTADPNEEVAQWASAALEEMGAPASEEQDALADLFTAEEATAYWAVTLVGRLKPKDLAIPKQLAQLVENEKTPEEVQNRAIWALGQIGLNSPEVQTALENAAKSPSPRTARLATKALANL
;
A
#
# COMPACT_ATOMS: atom_id res chain seq x y z
N MET A 1 -26.12 0.17 -0.01
CA MET A 1 -25.75 -1.04 0.75
C MET A 1 -25.11 -0.56 2.04
N GLU A 2 -25.43 -1.16 3.17
CA GLU A 2 -24.78 -0.83 4.44
C GLU A 2 -23.29 -1.24 4.38
N PRO A 3 -22.36 -0.49 5.02
CA PRO A 3 -20.93 -0.78 4.98
C PRO A 3 -20.57 -2.21 5.37
N SER A 4 -21.28 -2.78 6.37
CA SER A 4 -21.07 -4.17 6.82
C SER A 4 -21.40 -5.21 5.75
N GLN A 5 -22.44 -4.97 4.94
CA GLN A 5 -22.81 -5.87 3.85
C GLN A 5 -21.78 -5.81 2.72
N ILE A 6 -21.25 -4.62 2.42
CA ILE A 6 -20.21 -4.46 1.39
C ILE A 6 -18.96 -5.24 1.77
N ILE A 7 -18.49 -5.14 3.02
CA ILE A 7 -17.33 -5.91 3.50
C ILE A 7 -17.57 -7.41 3.36
N GLN A 8 -18.77 -7.90 3.70
CA GLN A 8 -19.13 -9.30 3.52
C GLN A 8 -19.11 -9.71 2.05
N ASP A 9 -19.68 -8.89 1.16
CA ASP A 9 -19.80 -9.18 -0.26
C ASP A 9 -18.43 -9.14 -0.97
N LEU A 10 -17.51 -8.27 -0.53
CA LEU A 10 -16.10 -8.27 -0.97
C LEU A 10 -15.39 -9.59 -0.66
N GLY A 11 -15.77 -10.27 0.43
CA GLY A 11 -15.26 -11.59 0.78
C GLY A 11 -16.00 -12.76 0.14
N SER A 12 -17.00 -12.50 -0.72
CA SER A 12 -17.84 -13.54 -1.30
C SER A 12 -17.07 -14.43 -2.28
N GLY A 13 -17.29 -15.75 -2.19
CA GLY A 13 -16.82 -16.71 -3.18
C GLY A 13 -17.52 -16.57 -4.53
N ASP A 14 -18.71 -15.95 -4.57
CA ASP A 14 -19.43 -15.66 -5.81
C ASP A 14 -18.82 -14.44 -6.52
N LEU A 15 -18.33 -14.65 -7.74
CA LEU A 15 -17.67 -13.61 -8.54
C LEU A 15 -18.58 -12.40 -8.77
N LYS A 16 -19.86 -12.60 -9.08
CA LYS A 16 -20.76 -11.50 -9.40
C LYS A 16 -21.00 -10.61 -8.19
N THR A 17 -21.20 -11.22 -7.02
CA THR A 17 -21.36 -10.53 -5.74
C THR A 17 -20.11 -9.73 -5.40
N ARG A 18 -18.94 -10.37 -5.46
CA ARG A 18 -17.65 -9.73 -5.17
C ARG A 18 -17.34 -8.57 -6.11
N LEU A 19 -17.58 -8.75 -7.41
CA LEU A 19 -17.40 -7.72 -8.43
C LEU A 19 -18.35 -6.53 -8.22
N ALA A 20 -19.63 -6.80 -7.91
CA ALA A 20 -20.58 -5.72 -7.63
C ALA A 20 -20.16 -4.90 -6.39
N ALA A 21 -19.62 -5.57 -5.37
CA ALA A 21 -19.13 -4.91 -4.16
C ALA A 21 -17.87 -4.06 -4.43
N THR A 22 -16.89 -4.55 -5.19
CA THR A 22 -15.70 -3.74 -5.55
C THR A 22 -16.07 -2.56 -6.44
N GLN A 23 -16.99 -2.74 -7.40
CA GLN A 23 -17.52 -1.64 -8.22
C GLN A 23 -18.24 -0.59 -7.37
N ALA A 24 -18.99 -1.00 -6.34
CA ALA A 24 -19.65 -0.07 -5.43
C ALA A 24 -18.63 0.77 -4.63
N CYS A 25 -17.54 0.14 -4.16
CA CYS A 25 -16.44 0.84 -3.51
C CYS A 25 -15.76 1.85 -4.45
N ALA A 26 -15.47 1.45 -5.70
CA ALA A 26 -14.83 2.33 -6.67
C ALA A 26 -15.67 3.56 -7.03
N LYS A 27 -17.00 3.44 -6.97
CA LYS A 27 -17.94 4.55 -7.22
C LYS A 27 -18.16 5.45 -6.00
N SER A 28 -17.70 5.05 -4.82
CA SER A 28 -17.93 5.78 -3.57
C SER A 28 -16.70 5.74 -2.66
N PRO A 29 -15.85 6.80 -2.70
CA PRO A 29 -14.68 6.93 -1.85
C PRO A 29 -14.93 6.69 -0.35
N ASP A 30 -16.07 7.17 0.17
CA ASP A 30 -16.41 6.99 1.59
C ASP A 30 -16.72 5.54 1.95
N VAL A 31 -17.33 4.78 1.03
CA VAL A 31 -17.49 3.34 1.18
C VAL A 31 -16.13 2.65 1.13
N ALA A 32 -15.27 2.99 0.17
CA ALA A 32 -13.95 2.39 0.02
C ALA A 32 -13.10 2.55 1.30
N LYS A 33 -13.17 3.71 1.96
CA LYS A 33 -12.50 3.97 3.24
C LYS A 33 -12.92 3.02 4.36
N THR A 34 -14.13 2.46 4.32
CA THR A 34 -14.58 1.47 5.32
C THR A 34 -14.10 0.04 5.04
N ALA A 35 -13.52 -0.20 3.85
CA ALA A 35 -13.17 -1.54 3.37
C ALA A 35 -11.72 -1.63 2.87
N ILE A 36 -10.81 -0.83 3.42
CA ILE A 36 -9.42 -0.70 2.96
C ILE A 36 -8.71 -2.05 2.92
N ILE A 37 -8.71 -2.79 4.02
CA ILE A 37 -7.99 -4.07 4.12
C ILE A 37 -8.55 -5.14 3.16
N PRO A 38 -9.88 -5.36 3.09
CA PRO A 38 -10.47 -6.20 2.04
C PRO A 38 -10.09 -5.76 0.62
N LEU A 39 -10.15 -4.46 0.31
CA LEU A 39 -9.80 -3.93 -1.01
C LEU A 39 -8.33 -4.15 -1.34
N CYS A 40 -7.41 -3.94 -0.40
CA CYS A 40 -5.99 -4.27 -0.60
C CYS A 40 -5.80 -5.74 -1.01
N ARG A 41 -6.46 -6.68 -0.32
CA ARG A 41 -6.37 -8.11 -0.66
C ARG A 41 -6.94 -8.42 -2.05
N LEU A 42 -8.04 -7.77 -2.42
CA LEU A 42 -8.69 -7.96 -3.72
C LEU A 42 -7.88 -7.42 -4.89
N THR A 43 -6.84 -6.62 -4.66
CA THR A 43 -5.91 -6.23 -5.74
C THR A 43 -5.11 -7.42 -6.30
N ALA A 44 -5.06 -8.53 -5.57
CA ALA A 44 -4.52 -9.81 -6.00
C ALA A 44 -5.62 -10.83 -6.37
N ASP A 45 -6.87 -10.39 -6.59
CA ASP A 45 -7.95 -11.31 -6.97
C ASP A 45 -7.62 -11.99 -8.31
N PRO A 46 -7.87 -13.30 -8.47
CA PRO A 46 -7.64 -14.01 -9.72
C PRO A 46 -8.53 -13.52 -10.87
N ASN A 47 -9.64 -12.83 -10.57
CA ASN A 47 -10.42 -12.13 -11.58
C ASN A 47 -9.87 -10.71 -11.79
N GLU A 48 -9.36 -10.46 -13.00
CA GLU A 48 -8.74 -9.18 -13.36
C GLU A 48 -9.67 -7.97 -13.17
N GLU A 49 -10.98 -8.14 -13.42
CA GLU A 49 -11.94 -7.04 -13.27
C GLU A 49 -12.11 -6.66 -11.79
N VAL A 50 -12.20 -7.66 -10.89
CA VAL A 50 -12.24 -7.44 -9.44
C VAL A 50 -10.98 -6.71 -8.97
N ALA A 51 -9.80 -7.15 -9.42
CA ALA A 51 -8.52 -6.54 -9.06
C ALA A 51 -8.37 -5.10 -9.56
N GLN A 52 -8.84 -4.81 -10.78
CA GLN A 52 -8.86 -3.47 -11.35
C GLN A 52 -9.80 -2.53 -10.57
N TRP A 53 -11.01 -2.98 -10.25
CA TRP A 53 -11.95 -2.17 -9.46
C TRP A 53 -11.46 -1.94 -8.03
N ALA A 54 -10.83 -2.94 -7.41
CA ALA A 54 -10.22 -2.78 -6.09
C ALA A 54 -9.11 -1.71 -6.13
N SER A 55 -8.21 -1.78 -7.12
CA SER A 55 -7.16 -0.79 -7.32
C SER A 55 -7.72 0.62 -7.57
N ALA A 56 -8.78 0.75 -8.38
CA ALA A 56 -9.45 2.03 -8.62
C ALA A 56 -10.07 2.61 -7.34
N ALA A 57 -10.72 1.77 -6.53
CA ALA A 57 -11.30 2.20 -5.25
C ALA A 57 -10.21 2.73 -4.28
N LEU A 58 -9.08 2.05 -4.21
CA LEU A 58 -7.95 2.46 -3.37
C LEU A 58 -7.25 3.73 -3.88
N GLU A 59 -7.27 3.96 -5.19
CA GLU A 59 -6.72 5.20 -5.77
C GLU A 59 -7.59 6.40 -5.38
N GLU A 60 -8.91 6.30 -5.57
CA GLU A 60 -9.87 7.39 -5.40
C GLU A 60 -10.23 7.72 -3.95
N MET A 61 -10.06 6.77 -3.01
CA MET A 61 -10.40 6.99 -1.60
C MET A 61 -9.53 8.02 -0.88
N GLY A 62 -8.35 8.35 -1.43
CA GLY A 62 -7.39 9.24 -0.80
C GLY A 62 -6.61 8.60 0.35
N ALA A 63 -6.22 9.40 1.35
CA ALA A 63 -5.45 8.91 2.49
C ALA A 63 -6.34 8.15 3.49
N PRO A 64 -5.87 7.02 4.05
CA PRO A 64 -6.58 6.30 5.10
C PRO A 64 -6.52 7.04 6.45
N ALA A 65 -7.36 6.61 7.39
CA ALA A 65 -7.36 7.12 8.77
C ALA A 65 -6.18 6.53 9.57
N SER A 66 -5.69 7.25 10.59
CA SER A 66 -4.52 6.84 11.39
C SER A 66 -4.66 5.47 12.05
N GLU A 67 -5.89 5.08 12.38
CA GLU A 67 -6.24 3.81 13.02
C GLU A 67 -5.98 2.60 12.12
N GLU A 68 -5.88 2.79 10.80
CA GLU A 68 -5.61 1.73 9.83
C GLU A 68 -4.11 1.40 9.71
N GLN A 69 -3.24 2.17 10.38
CA GLN A 69 -1.79 2.06 10.27
C GLN A 69 -1.28 0.62 10.51
N ASP A 70 -1.66 0.01 11.63
CA ASP A 70 -1.17 -1.32 12.01
C ASP A 70 -1.73 -2.41 11.08
N ALA A 71 -3.01 -2.31 10.73
CA ALA A 71 -3.64 -3.27 9.83
C ALA A 71 -3.06 -3.22 8.41
N LEU A 72 -2.64 -2.05 7.93
CA LEU A 72 -1.92 -1.90 6.67
C LEU A 72 -0.49 -2.45 6.76
N ALA A 73 0.20 -2.24 7.88
CA ALA A 73 1.55 -2.77 8.10
C ALA A 73 1.59 -4.30 8.05
N ASP A 74 0.55 -4.98 8.56
CA ASP A 74 0.41 -6.44 8.50
C ASP A 74 0.35 -6.98 7.06
N LEU A 75 0.04 -6.15 6.06
CA LEU A 75 -0.05 -6.53 4.65
C LEU A 75 1.26 -6.32 3.87
N PHE A 76 2.30 -5.76 4.48
CA PHE A 76 3.56 -5.42 3.78
C PHE A 76 4.30 -6.62 3.18
N THR A 77 4.06 -7.83 3.70
CA THR A 77 4.65 -9.08 3.21
C THR A 77 3.62 -10.00 2.57
N ALA A 78 2.44 -9.47 2.21
CA ALA A 78 1.43 -10.19 1.44
C ALA A 78 1.87 -10.35 -0.03
N GLU A 79 0.98 -10.85 -0.88
CA GLU A 79 1.22 -10.90 -2.33
C GLU A 79 1.51 -9.51 -2.90
N GLU A 80 2.29 -9.46 -3.99
CA GLU A 80 2.89 -8.23 -4.52
C GLU A 80 1.91 -7.07 -4.67
N ALA A 81 0.75 -7.29 -5.29
CA ALA A 81 -0.27 -6.26 -5.49
C ALA A 81 -0.85 -5.76 -4.14
N THR A 82 -1.11 -6.67 -3.21
CA THR A 82 -1.64 -6.34 -1.88
C THR A 82 -0.62 -5.53 -1.08
N ALA A 83 0.64 -5.98 -1.04
CA ALA A 83 1.72 -5.30 -0.35
C ALA A 83 1.99 -3.91 -0.97
N TYR A 84 1.99 -3.81 -2.29
CA TYR A 84 2.15 -2.54 -3.01
C TYR A 84 1.12 -1.50 -2.58
N TRP A 85 -0.16 -1.89 -2.52
CA TRP A 85 -1.23 -0.98 -2.12
C TRP A 85 -1.16 -0.64 -0.63
N ALA A 86 -0.87 -1.61 0.23
CA ALA A 86 -0.69 -1.35 1.66
C ALA A 86 0.40 -0.30 1.92
N VAL A 87 1.58 -0.47 1.30
CA VAL A 87 2.69 0.49 1.39
C VAL A 87 2.31 1.85 0.78
N THR A 88 1.57 1.86 -0.33
CA THR A 88 1.07 3.10 -0.96
C THR A 88 0.20 3.89 0.00
N LEU A 89 -0.77 3.24 0.63
CA LEU A 89 -1.72 3.87 1.55
C LEU A 89 -1.05 4.38 2.81
N VAL A 90 -0.07 3.65 3.34
CA VAL A 90 0.74 4.11 4.48
C VAL A 90 1.59 5.34 4.11
N GLY A 91 2.16 5.38 2.92
CA GLY A 91 2.84 6.58 2.41
C GLY A 91 1.91 7.80 2.29
N ARG A 92 0.63 7.58 1.97
CA ARG A 92 -0.41 8.64 1.94
C ARG A 92 -0.85 9.05 3.35
N LEU A 93 -0.91 8.10 4.29
CA LEU A 93 -1.25 8.32 5.70
C LEU A 93 -0.25 9.23 6.41
N LYS A 94 1.05 9.09 6.07
CA LYS A 94 2.16 9.83 6.69
C LYS A 94 2.18 9.68 8.21
N PRO A 95 2.44 8.47 8.73
CA PRO A 95 2.55 8.21 10.15
C PRO A 95 3.54 9.17 10.83
N LYS A 96 3.26 9.48 12.09
CA LYS A 96 4.04 10.45 12.89
C LYS A 96 5.10 9.79 13.78
N ASP A 97 5.08 8.48 13.88
CA ASP A 97 6.05 7.68 14.62
C ASP A 97 7.06 6.98 13.69
N LEU A 98 8.13 6.45 14.28
CA LEU A 98 9.20 5.77 13.56
C LEU A 98 8.96 4.27 13.36
N ALA A 99 7.89 3.68 13.88
CA ALA A 99 7.67 2.24 13.78
C ALA A 99 7.49 1.81 12.31
N ILE A 100 6.63 2.52 11.58
CA ILE A 100 6.38 2.26 10.17
C ILE A 100 7.59 2.56 9.28
N PRO A 101 8.24 3.75 9.36
CA PRO A 101 9.47 3.99 8.59
C PRO A 101 10.53 2.90 8.75
N LYS A 102 10.71 2.36 9.97
CA LYS A 102 11.65 1.26 10.20
C LYS A 102 11.24 -0.03 9.50
N GLN A 103 9.95 -0.39 9.52
CA GLN A 103 9.45 -1.54 8.76
C GLN A 103 9.61 -1.34 7.25
N LEU A 104 9.32 -0.14 6.73
CA LEU A 104 9.52 0.17 5.32
C LEU A 104 11.00 0.09 4.92
N ALA A 105 11.93 0.54 5.77
CA ALA A 105 13.36 0.37 5.54
C ALA A 105 13.76 -1.11 5.43
N GLN A 106 13.21 -1.97 6.30
CA GLN A 106 13.43 -3.43 6.21
C GLN A 106 12.90 -4.02 4.90
N LEU A 107 11.76 -3.55 4.38
CA LEU A 107 11.26 -4.00 3.06
C LEU A 107 12.20 -3.63 1.93
N VAL A 108 12.78 -2.43 1.96
CA VAL A 108 13.72 -1.92 0.95
C VAL A 108 14.99 -2.77 0.90
N GLU A 109 15.50 -3.20 2.05
CA GLU A 109 16.73 -4.00 2.14
C GLU A 109 16.50 -5.51 1.93
N ASN A 110 15.26 -5.98 2.02
CA ASN A 110 14.95 -7.39 1.88
C ASN A 110 14.90 -7.81 0.40
N GLU A 111 15.88 -8.63 -0.02
CA GLU A 111 16.01 -9.17 -1.38
C GLU A 111 14.81 -10.01 -1.84
N LYS A 112 14.02 -10.55 -0.92
CA LYS A 112 12.80 -11.32 -1.25
C LYS A 112 11.60 -10.42 -1.55
N THR A 113 11.66 -9.14 -1.19
CA THR A 113 10.60 -8.18 -1.49
C THR A 113 10.61 -7.90 -3.00
N PRO A 114 9.46 -7.99 -3.70
CA PRO A 114 9.39 -7.63 -5.12
C PRO A 114 9.87 -6.19 -5.36
N GLU A 115 10.55 -5.95 -6.50
CA GLU A 115 11.16 -4.64 -6.80
C GLU A 115 10.12 -3.50 -6.79
N GLU A 116 8.89 -3.73 -7.27
CA GLU A 116 7.85 -2.70 -7.24
C GLU A 116 7.38 -2.37 -5.82
N VAL A 117 7.37 -3.34 -4.90
CA VAL A 117 7.07 -3.10 -3.48
C VAL A 117 8.23 -2.35 -2.82
N GLN A 118 9.49 -2.70 -3.12
CA GLN A 118 10.66 -1.94 -2.65
C GLN A 118 10.64 -0.48 -3.14
N ASN A 119 10.40 -0.27 -4.43
CA ASN A 119 10.27 1.05 -5.04
C ASN A 119 9.13 1.85 -4.39
N ARG A 120 8.02 1.18 -4.07
CA ARG A 120 6.91 1.81 -3.38
C ARG A 120 7.23 2.15 -1.92
N ALA A 121 7.99 1.31 -1.22
CA ALA A 121 8.46 1.58 0.13
C ALA A 121 9.42 2.78 0.18
N ILE A 122 10.34 2.88 -0.79
CA ILE A 122 11.20 4.06 -0.96
C ILE A 122 10.37 5.33 -1.15
N TRP A 123 9.36 5.27 -2.03
CA TRP A 123 8.45 6.41 -2.23
C TRP A 123 7.72 6.78 -0.94
N ALA A 124 7.21 5.79 -0.20
CA ALA A 124 6.49 6.01 1.06
C ALA A 124 7.39 6.64 2.12
N LEU A 125 8.64 6.18 2.28
CA LEU A 125 9.64 6.80 3.16
C LEU A 125 9.83 8.29 2.83
N GLY A 126 9.96 8.63 1.55
CA GLY A 126 10.08 10.02 1.10
C GLY A 126 8.79 10.85 1.23
N GLN A 127 7.62 10.22 1.37
CA GLN A 127 6.36 10.93 1.70
C GLN A 127 6.23 11.20 3.20
N ILE A 128 6.69 10.26 4.02
CA ILE A 128 6.65 10.32 5.47
C ILE A 128 7.67 11.36 5.97
N GLY A 129 8.88 11.37 5.42
CA GLY A 129 9.92 12.35 5.75
C GLY A 129 10.44 12.25 7.19
N LEU A 130 10.34 11.07 7.80
CA LEU A 130 10.91 10.80 9.12
C LEU A 130 12.25 10.09 8.97
N ASN A 131 13.30 10.71 9.48
CA ASN A 131 14.65 10.16 9.42
C ASN A 131 15.00 9.30 10.65
N SER A 132 15.70 8.20 10.40
CA SER A 132 16.39 7.37 11.41
C SER A 132 17.61 6.73 10.76
N PRO A 133 18.63 6.27 11.52
CA PRO A 133 19.80 5.62 10.95
C PRO A 133 19.46 4.46 10.01
N GLU A 134 18.43 3.67 10.35
CA GLU A 134 17.96 2.55 9.55
C GLU A 134 17.35 3.03 8.22
N VAL A 135 16.48 4.05 8.27
CA VAL A 135 15.86 4.64 7.06
C VAL A 135 16.92 5.27 6.15
N GLN A 136 17.85 6.03 6.73
CA GLN A 136 18.93 6.67 5.98
C GLN A 136 19.81 5.62 5.29
N THR A 137 20.22 4.58 6.01
CA THR A 137 21.07 3.50 5.46
C THR A 137 20.36 2.77 4.32
N ALA A 138 19.09 2.40 4.52
CA ALA A 138 18.31 1.71 3.50
C ALA A 138 18.17 2.55 2.21
N LEU A 139 17.91 3.85 2.33
CA LEU A 139 17.81 4.73 1.17
C LEU A 139 19.17 5.00 0.51
N GLU A 140 20.25 5.15 1.27
CA GLU A 140 21.61 5.29 0.71
C GLU A 140 22.05 4.03 -0.06
N ASN A 141 21.67 2.85 0.43
CA ASN A 141 21.88 1.58 -0.27
C ASN A 141 21.04 1.52 -1.56
N ALA A 142 19.75 1.85 -1.48
CA ALA A 142 18.86 1.88 -2.64
C ALA A 142 19.28 2.93 -3.69
N ALA A 143 19.88 4.05 -3.28
CA ALA A 143 20.42 5.09 -4.17
C ALA A 143 21.62 4.59 -5.01
N LYS A 144 22.29 3.52 -4.57
CA LYS A 144 23.38 2.84 -5.28
C LYS A 144 22.89 1.65 -6.12
N SER A 145 21.58 1.39 -6.15
CA SER A 145 21.00 0.27 -6.90
C SER A 145 21.34 0.36 -8.38
N PRO A 146 21.60 -0.78 -9.06
CA PRO A 146 21.76 -0.81 -10.51
C PRO A 146 20.46 -0.45 -11.25
N SER A 147 19.28 -0.57 -10.60
CA SER A 147 18.00 -0.14 -11.17
C SER A 147 17.92 1.40 -11.17
N PRO A 148 17.89 2.07 -12.34
CA PRO A 148 17.85 3.53 -12.40
C PRO A 148 16.59 4.11 -11.76
N ARG A 149 15.48 3.37 -11.78
CA ARG A 149 14.22 3.75 -11.15
C ARG A 149 14.39 3.78 -9.63
N THR A 150 14.90 2.71 -9.04
CA THR A 150 15.17 2.60 -7.60
C THR A 150 16.14 3.68 -7.14
N ALA A 151 17.28 3.83 -7.81
CA ALA A 151 18.29 4.82 -7.45
C ALA A 151 17.76 6.27 -7.45
N ARG A 152 16.96 6.62 -8.46
CA ARG A 152 16.31 7.93 -8.57
C ARG A 152 15.27 8.16 -7.49
N LEU A 153 14.43 7.16 -7.19
CA LEU A 153 13.44 7.25 -6.13
C LEU A 153 14.11 7.43 -4.77
N ALA A 154 15.17 6.68 -4.50
CA ALA A 154 15.90 6.73 -3.24
C ALA A 154 16.60 8.07 -3.03
N THR A 155 17.28 8.59 -4.06
CA THR A 155 17.87 9.94 -4.03
C THR A 155 16.81 11.01 -3.75
N LYS A 156 15.63 10.90 -4.37
CA LYS A 156 14.52 11.81 -4.10
C LYS A 156 13.99 11.69 -2.67
N ALA A 157 13.87 10.48 -2.15
CA ALA A 157 13.41 10.24 -0.79
C ALA A 157 14.40 10.78 0.26
N LEU A 158 15.72 10.61 0.03
CA LEU A 158 16.78 11.18 0.87
C LEU A 158 16.70 12.71 0.95
N ALA A 159 16.34 13.38 -0.13
CA ALA A 159 16.17 14.84 -0.15
C ALA A 159 14.94 15.33 0.65
N ASN A 160 14.03 14.42 1.03
CA ASN A 160 12.81 14.70 1.77
C ASN A 160 12.87 14.26 3.24
N LEU A 161 13.99 13.65 3.70
CA LEU A 161 14.20 13.25 5.08
C LEU A 161 14.57 14.41 6.00
#